data_AF-A0A2D6UE35-F1
#
_entry.id   AF-A0A2D6UE35-F1
#
_cell.length_a   1.000
_cell.length_b   1.000
_cell.length_c   1.000
_cell.angle_alpha   90.00
_cell.angle_beta   90.00
_cell.angle_gamma   90.00
#
_symmetry.space_group_name_H-M   'P 1'
#
loop_
_entity.id
_entity.type
_entity.pdbx_description
1 polymer ?
#
loop_
_entity_poly.entity_id
_entity_poly.type
_entity_poly.pdbx_seq_one_letter_code
_entity_poly.pdbx_strand_id
1 'polypeptide(L)'
;MSRSIEEVTEAIRQFRDERDWLQFHNPKDMATALSIEASELLEHFLWKSKEESQARCETHREAISEEIADIGCYLFELADNLGIDLGEAILEKIQKNAHKYPVEKARGSHAKYNEL
;
A
#
# COMPACT_ATOMS: atom_id res chain seq x y z
N MET A 1 12.12 14.70 10.13
CA MET A 1 10.71 14.64 10.56
C MET A 1 10.00 13.63 9.67
N SER A 2 9.14 12.78 10.22
CA SER A 2 8.28 11.90 9.42
C SER A 2 7.16 12.72 8.77
N ARG A 3 6.77 12.36 7.54
CA ARG A 3 5.61 12.98 6.88
C ARG A 3 4.30 12.30 7.32
N SER A 4 3.22 13.06 7.48
CA SER A 4 1.90 12.48 7.77
C SER A 4 1.21 11.98 6.49
N ILE A 5 0.15 11.17 6.64
CA ILE A 5 -0.67 10.72 5.50
C ILE A 5 -1.29 11.94 4.81
N GLU A 6 -1.80 12.90 5.59
CA GLU A 6 -2.41 14.14 5.09
C GLU A 6 -1.41 14.99 4.30
N GLU A 7 -0.19 15.16 4.82
CA GLU A 7 0.86 15.93 4.12
C GLU A 7 1.21 15.33 2.75
N VAL A 8 1.30 14.00 2.67
CA VAL A 8 1.60 13.29 1.42
C VAL A 8 0.40 13.34 0.47
N THR A 9 -0.80 13.12 0.99
CA THR A 9 -2.06 13.16 0.21
C THR A 9 -2.28 14.54 -0.39
N GLU A 10 -1.98 15.62 0.34
CA GLU A 10 -2.09 16.98 -0.19
C GLU A 10 -1.12 17.25 -1.33
N ALA A 11 0.13 16.75 -1.23
CA ALA A 11 1.10 16.88 -2.32
C ALA A 11 0.64 16.12 -3.59
N ILE A 12 0.05 14.92 -3.43
CA ILE A 12 -0.51 14.15 -4.54
C ILE A 12 -1.69 14.88 -5.18
N ARG A 13 -2.62 15.39 -4.35
CA ARG A 13 -3.79 16.16 -4.79
C ARG A 13 -3.36 17.38 -5.60
N GLN A 14 -2.39 18.16 -5.08
CA GLN A 14 -1.84 19.32 -5.77
C GLN A 14 -1.22 18.91 -7.12
N PHE A 15 -0.38 17.88 -7.15
CA PHE A 15 0.26 17.42 -8.38
C PHE A 15 -0.75 17.01 -9.46
N ARG A 16 -1.81 16.30 -9.07
CA ARG A 16 -2.91 15.89 -9.95
C ARG A 16 -3.70 17.08 -10.47
N ASP A 17 -4.08 18.00 -9.58
CA ASP A 17 -4.96 19.12 -9.91
C ASP A 17 -4.24 20.15 -10.80
N GLU A 18 -2.93 20.36 -10.61
CA GLU A 18 -2.08 21.16 -11.51
C GLU A 18 -2.08 20.65 -12.96
N ARG A 19 -2.44 19.38 -13.17
CA ARG A 19 -2.51 18.73 -14.49
C ARG A 19 -3.93 18.49 -14.97
N ASP A 20 -4.94 18.93 -14.21
CA ASP A 20 -6.36 18.67 -14.48
C ASP A 20 -6.66 17.16 -14.61
N TRP A 21 -5.93 16.32 -13.88
CA TRP A 21 -6.02 14.86 -14.06
C TRP A 21 -7.16 14.19 -13.28
N LEU A 22 -7.82 14.91 -12.37
CA LEU A 22 -8.96 14.39 -11.61
C LEU A 22 -10.04 13.79 -12.53
N GLN A 23 -10.22 14.33 -13.74
CA GLN A 23 -11.19 13.83 -14.73
C GLN A 23 -10.91 12.39 -15.21
N PHE A 24 -9.68 11.90 -15.08
CA PHE A 24 -9.28 10.53 -15.44
C PHE A 24 -9.25 9.58 -14.24
N HIS A 25 -9.21 10.12 -13.01
CA HIS A 25 -8.94 9.37 -11.78
C HIS A 25 -10.24 8.85 -11.12
N ASN A 26 -11.10 8.18 -11.90
CA ASN A 26 -12.30 7.54 -11.35
C ASN A 26 -11.93 6.28 -10.53
N PRO A 27 -12.80 5.82 -9.59
CA PRO A 27 -12.45 4.75 -8.66
C PRO A 27 -12.01 3.44 -9.30
N LYS A 28 -12.62 3.07 -10.43
CA LYS A 28 -12.30 1.81 -11.15
C LYS A 28 -10.90 1.89 -11.77
N ASP A 29 -10.58 3.00 -12.43
CA ASP A 29 -9.28 3.17 -13.07
C ASP A 29 -8.16 3.34 -12.04
N MET A 30 -8.40 4.06 -10.93
CA MET A 30 -7.45 4.19 -9.82
C MET A 30 -7.16 2.84 -9.13
N ALA A 31 -8.18 2.02 -8.87
CA ALA A 31 -7.99 0.68 -8.33
C ALA A 31 -7.24 -0.24 -9.32
N THR A 32 -7.44 -0.03 -10.62
CA THR A 32 -6.71 -0.76 -11.68
C THR A 32 -5.25 -0.35 -11.69
N ALA A 33 -4.95 0.95 -11.65
CA ALA A 33 -3.58 1.48 -11.59
C ALA A 33 -2.83 0.94 -10.36
N LEU A 34 -3.44 0.99 -9.17
CA LEU A 34 -2.87 0.40 -7.95
C LEU A 34 -2.50 -1.09 -8.15
N SER A 35 -3.37 -1.87 -8.81
CA SER A 35 -3.09 -3.28 -9.09
C SER A 35 -1.95 -3.48 -10.09
N ILE A 36 -1.75 -2.54 -11.02
CA ILE A 36 -0.65 -2.57 -11.98
C ILE A 36 0.66 -2.33 -11.23
N GLU A 37 0.77 -1.27 -10.43
CA GLU A 37 2.01 -0.96 -9.68
C GLU A 37 2.33 -2.05 -8.64
N ALA A 38 1.31 -2.65 -8.04
CA ALA A 38 1.51 -3.83 -7.19
C ALA A 38 2.08 -5.03 -7.97
N SER A 39 1.77 -5.14 -9.26
CA SER A 39 2.35 -6.16 -10.14
C SER A 39 3.78 -5.81 -10.54
N GLU A 40 4.09 -4.54 -10.82
CA GLU A 40 5.46 -4.06 -11.09
C GLU A 40 6.38 -4.32 -9.87
N LEU A 41 5.91 -4.03 -8.65
CA LEU A 41 6.60 -4.42 -7.42
C LEU A 41 6.86 -5.93 -7.34
N LEU A 42 5.91 -6.77 -7.75
CA LEU A 42 6.06 -8.22 -7.74
C LEU A 42 7.15 -8.70 -8.72
N GLU A 43 7.34 -8.02 -9.85
CA GLU A 43 8.35 -8.40 -10.85
C GLU A 43 9.77 -8.36 -10.29
N HIS A 44 10.05 -7.49 -9.30
CA HIS A 44 11.33 -7.51 -8.61
C HIS A 44 11.63 -8.86 -7.96
N PHE A 45 10.62 -9.55 -7.45
CA PHE A 45 10.78 -10.77 -6.66
C PHE A 45 10.40 -12.04 -7.42
N LEU A 46 9.83 -11.91 -8.61
CA LEU A 46 9.44 -13.04 -9.45
C LEU A 46 10.65 -13.93 -9.76
N TRP A 47 10.49 -15.24 -9.59
CA TRP A 47 11.51 -16.27 -9.76
C TRP A 47 12.71 -16.23 -8.80
N LYS A 48 12.65 -15.42 -7.72
CA LYS A 48 13.72 -15.34 -6.72
C LYS A 48 13.50 -16.31 -5.58
N SER A 49 14.57 -16.94 -5.10
CA SER A 49 14.58 -17.60 -3.80
C SER A 49 14.37 -16.58 -2.68
N LYS A 50 14.13 -17.05 -1.45
CA LYS A 50 14.03 -16.17 -0.28
C LYS A 50 15.30 -15.35 -0.08
N GLU A 51 16.46 -15.98 -0.21
CA GLU A 51 17.78 -15.36 -0.05
C GLU A 51 18.05 -14.35 -1.17
N GLU A 52 17.71 -14.69 -2.41
CA GLU A 52 17.83 -13.79 -3.56
C GLU A 52 16.89 -12.57 -3.45
N SER A 53 15.65 -12.79 -2.99
CA SER A 53 14.68 -11.72 -2.71
C SER A 53 15.22 -10.74 -1.66
N GLN A 54 15.82 -11.25 -0.58
CA GLN A 54 16.40 -10.41 0.47
C GLN A 54 17.59 -9.59 -0.04
N ALA A 55 18.50 -10.21 -0.80
CA ALA A 55 19.64 -9.51 -1.41
C ALA A 55 19.19 -8.48 -2.45
N ARG A 56 18.05 -8.73 -3.11
CA ARG A 56 17.50 -7.81 -4.09
C ARG A 56 16.99 -6.51 -3.47
N CYS A 57 16.44 -6.55 -2.26
CA CYS A 57 16.05 -5.34 -1.51
C CYS A 57 17.20 -4.35 -1.32
N GLU A 58 18.45 -4.83 -1.27
CA GLU A 58 19.64 -3.98 -1.16
C GLU A 58 20.14 -3.50 -2.53
N THR A 59 20.20 -4.41 -3.51
CA THR A 59 20.78 -4.14 -4.83
C THR A 59 19.86 -3.34 -5.77
N HIS A 60 18.55 -3.39 -5.55
CA HIS A 60 17.53 -2.72 -6.39
C HIS A 60 16.63 -1.80 -5.55
N ARG A 61 17.17 -1.29 -4.44
CA ARG A 61 16.42 -0.53 -3.44
C ARG A 61 15.63 0.65 -4.03
N GLU A 62 16.25 1.37 -4.97
CA GLU A 62 15.65 2.55 -5.60
C GLU A 62 14.41 2.16 -6.40
N ALA A 63 14.53 1.26 -7.36
CA ALA A 63 13.40 0.79 -8.16
C ALA A 63 12.28 0.19 -7.29
N ILE A 64 12.60 -0.66 -6.31
CA ILE A 64 11.59 -1.19 -5.36
C ILE A 64 10.89 -0.05 -4.60
N SER A 65 11.63 1.00 -4.24
CA SER A 65 11.07 2.15 -3.54
C SER A 65 10.16 2.99 -4.44
N GLU A 66 10.42 3.05 -5.75
CA GLU A 66 9.56 3.72 -6.73
C GLU A 66 8.22 2.99 -6.81
N GLU A 67 8.22 1.65 -7.01
CA GLU A 67 6.97 0.87 -7.08
C GLU A 67 6.14 0.97 -5.79
N ILE A 68 6.80 0.94 -4.62
CA ILE A 68 6.12 1.13 -3.32
C ILE A 68 5.51 2.54 -3.24
N ALA A 69 6.21 3.55 -3.74
CA ALA A 69 5.72 4.92 -3.76
C ALA A 69 4.51 5.06 -4.71
N ASP A 70 4.54 4.45 -5.88
CA ASP A 70 3.45 4.50 -6.85
C ASP A 70 2.17 3.82 -6.31
N ILE A 71 2.31 2.65 -5.67
CA ILE A 71 1.21 2.02 -4.92
C ILE A 71 0.65 2.99 -3.87
N GLY A 72 1.53 3.67 -3.13
CA GLY A 72 1.15 4.67 -2.13
C GLY A 72 0.37 5.85 -2.73
N CYS A 73 0.85 6.40 -3.85
CA CYS A 73 0.22 7.51 -4.56
C CYS A 73 -1.23 7.17 -4.95
N TYR A 74 -1.43 6.03 -5.63
CA TYR A 74 -2.78 5.62 -6.05
C TYR A 74 -3.69 5.27 -4.87
N LEU A 75 -3.18 4.61 -3.83
CA LEU A 75 -3.98 4.29 -2.64
C LEU A 75 -4.44 5.56 -1.91
N PHE A 76 -3.53 6.50 -1.70
CA PHE A 76 -3.81 7.72 -0.94
C PHE A 76 -4.78 8.60 -1.71
N GLU A 77 -4.56 8.77 -3.01
CA GLU A 77 -5.47 9.56 -3.85
C GLU A 77 -6.84 8.89 -4.00
N LEU A 78 -6.90 7.56 -4.13
CA LEU A 78 -8.18 6.85 -4.19
C LEU A 78 -8.98 7.03 -2.90
N ALA A 79 -8.32 6.92 -1.74
CA ALA A 79 -8.98 7.16 -0.46
C ALA A 79 -9.51 8.59 -0.35
N ASP A 80 -8.69 9.57 -0.74
CA ASP A 80 -9.06 10.99 -0.76
C ASP A 80 -10.27 11.28 -1.68
N ASN A 81 -10.23 10.78 -2.92
CA ASN A 81 -11.32 10.93 -3.89
C ASN A 81 -12.64 10.29 -3.42
N LEU A 82 -12.57 9.28 -2.56
CA LEU A 82 -13.72 8.61 -1.95
C LEU A 82 -14.15 9.21 -0.61
N GLY A 83 -13.44 10.21 -0.09
CA GLY A 83 -13.69 10.79 1.23
C GLY A 83 -13.43 9.82 2.39
N ILE A 84 -12.50 8.88 2.19
CA ILE A 84 -12.10 7.90 3.20
C ILE A 84 -10.92 8.45 3.99
N ASP A 85 -11.07 8.57 5.30
CA ASP A 85 -9.93 8.77 6.20
C ASP A 85 -9.10 7.48 6.23
N LEU A 86 -8.02 7.46 5.45
CA LEU A 86 -7.17 6.28 5.29
C LEU A 86 -6.50 5.89 6.61
N GLY A 87 -6.09 6.87 7.42
CA GLY A 87 -5.47 6.65 8.72
C GLY A 87 -6.41 5.92 9.67
N GLU A 88 -7.63 6.46 9.84
CA GLU A 88 -8.65 5.86 10.69
C GLU A 88 -9.08 4.47 10.18
N ALA A 89 -9.26 4.32 8.86
CA ALA A 89 -9.62 3.03 8.25
C ALA A 89 -8.57 1.94 8.53
N ILE A 90 -7.28 2.29 8.50
CA ILE A 90 -6.18 1.39 8.85
C ILE A 90 -6.22 1.03 10.34
N LEU A 91 -6.39 2.02 11.23
CA LEU A 91 -6.46 1.79 12.68
C LEU A 91 -7.63 0.88 13.07
N GLU A 92 -8.83 1.13 12.53
CA GLU A 92 -9.97 0.23 12.71
C GLU A 92 -9.68 -1.19 12.21
N LYS A 93 -9.01 -1.31 11.05
CA LYS A 93 -8.69 -2.63 10.49
C LYS A 93 -7.72 -3.38 11.38
N ILE A 94 -6.72 -2.71 11.95
CA ILE A 94 -5.78 -3.30 12.90
C ILE A 94 -6.53 -3.79 14.14
N GLN A 95 -7.44 -3.00 14.70
CA GLN A 95 -8.27 -3.43 15.82
C GLN A 95 -9.09 -4.67 15.46
N LYS A 96 -9.79 -4.68 14.32
CA LYS A 96 -10.56 -5.84 13.83
C LYS A 96 -9.66 -7.08 13.67
N ASN A 97 -8.42 -6.91 13.20
CA ASN A 97 -7.46 -8.00 13.06
C ASN A 97 -6.96 -8.51 14.41
N ALA A 98 -6.71 -7.65 15.40
CA ALA A 98 -6.30 -8.06 16.74
C ALA A 98 -7.35 -8.97 17.42
N HIS A 99 -8.64 -8.70 17.20
CA HIS A 99 -9.71 -9.57 17.67
C HIS A 99 -9.73 -10.94 16.97
N LYS A 100 -9.41 -10.98 15.66
CA LYS A 100 -9.33 -12.23 14.88
C LYS A 100 -8.09 -13.05 15.22
N TYR A 101 -6.99 -12.41 15.59
CA TYR A 101 -5.70 -13.03 15.87
C TYR A 101 -5.21 -12.64 17.27
N PRO A 102 -5.83 -13.15 18.36
CA PRO A 102 -5.36 -12.88 19.72
C PRO A 102 -3.91 -13.33 19.90
N VAL A 103 -3.10 -12.53 20.61
CA VAL A 103 -1.66 -12.79 20.81
C VAL A 103 -1.40 -14.19 21.37
N GLU A 104 -2.20 -14.60 22.35
CA GLU A 104 -2.07 -15.90 23.04
C GLU A 104 -2.16 -17.09 22.08
N LYS A 105 -2.90 -16.95 20.98
CA LYS A 105 -3.15 -18.02 20.00
C LYS A 105 -2.30 -17.88 18.74
N ALA A 106 -2.11 -16.65 18.28
CA ALA A 106 -1.49 -16.37 16.98
C ALA A 106 0.04 -16.23 17.04
N ARG A 107 0.64 -16.04 18.22
CA ARG A 107 2.09 -15.78 18.33
C ARG A 107 2.91 -16.96 17.79
N GLY A 108 3.71 -16.69 16.76
CA GLY A 108 4.57 -17.69 16.11
C GLY A 108 3.81 -18.68 15.22
N SER A 109 2.51 -18.48 15.02
CA SER A 109 1.67 -19.29 14.13
C SER A 109 1.32 -18.53 12.86
N HIS A 110 1.31 -19.25 11.74
CA HIS A 110 0.80 -18.75 10.46
C HIS A 110 -0.59 -19.33 10.14
N ALA A 111 -1.18 -20.08 11.09
CA ALA A 111 -2.53 -20.61 10.94
C ALA A 111 -3.54 -19.48 10.79
N LYS A 112 -4.56 -19.69 9.94
CA LYS A 112 -5.63 -18.71 9.79
C LYS A 112 -6.48 -18.65 11.06
N TYR A 113 -7.17 -17.53 11.29
CA TYR A 113 -7.96 -17.32 12.52
C TYR A 113 -9.01 -18.42 12.81
N ASN A 114 -9.49 -19.12 11.79
CA ASN A 114 -10.39 -20.27 11.90
C ASN A 114 -9.69 -21.59 12.27
N GLU A 115 -8.36 -21.57 12.39
CA GLU A 115 -7.47 -22.70 12.69
C GLU A 115 -6.61 -22.43 13.95
N LEU A 116 -6.91 -21.35 14.70
CA LEU A 116 -6.22 -20.89 15.93
C LEU A 116 -6.81 -21.42 17.25
#